data_AF-A0A6L7IMM4-F1
#
_entry.id   AF-A0A6L7IMM4-F1
#
_cell.length_a   1.000
_cell.length_b   1.000
_cell.length_c   1.000
_cell.angle_alpha   90.00
_cell.angle_beta   90.00
_cell.angle_gamma   90.00
#
_symmetry.space_group_name_H-M   'P 1'
#
loop_
_entity.id
_entity.type
_entity.pdbx_description
1 polymer ?
#
loop_
_entity_poly.entity_id
_entity_poly.type
_entity_poly.pdbx_seq_one_letter_code
_entity_poly.pdbx_strand_id
1 'polypeptide(L)'
;MDDIRLHGVHIDDENNRVLAIAQSCVALMPYHLPGGAVDWEHCTLRQWLNDSFYRALPHTIRSRVLEVENRNAANARHGTHGGGPTVDRVFLLSIDEVERYFPAPAPFDGEPALSDLKRLHAFWRAGFQDRLLGWWWLRSPGQDPRFAATVSSTDEPTVCYEGHDVHGQMEGAEEEQDMLGAPFGKPFACGVRPALWLKL
;
A
#
# COMPACT_ATOMS: atom_id res chain seq x y z
N MET A 1 5.08 18.47 -0.09
CA MET A 1 4.15 17.41 -0.53
C MET A 1 2.77 17.97 -0.24
N ASP A 2 2.20 18.69 -1.20
CA ASP A 2 1.32 19.80 -0.81
C ASP A 2 -0.18 19.47 -0.84
N ASP A 3 -0.59 18.25 -1.17
CA ASP A 3 -2.00 17.84 -1.00
C ASP A 3 -2.19 16.31 -0.97
N ILE A 4 -1.68 15.62 0.07
CA ILE A 4 -2.08 14.22 0.29
C ILE A 4 -3.54 14.19 0.74
N ARG A 5 -4.38 13.48 -0.02
CA ARG A 5 -5.78 13.26 0.33
C ARG A 5 -5.95 11.90 0.97
N LEU A 6 -6.69 11.88 2.07
CA LEU A 6 -6.95 10.68 2.85
C LEU A 6 -8.43 10.28 2.73
N HIS A 7 -8.67 8.98 2.73
CA HIS A 7 -9.98 8.37 2.86
C HIS A 7 -10.07 7.67 4.22
N GLY A 8 -11.09 7.99 5.01
CA GLY A 8 -11.36 7.31 6.27
C GLY A 8 -11.90 5.91 6.01
N VAL A 9 -11.23 4.90 6.54
CA VAL A 9 -11.51 3.48 6.31
C VAL A 9 -12.31 2.89 7.47
N HIS A 10 -11.94 3.22 8.71
CA HIS A 10 -12.56 2.64 9.90
C HIS A 10 -12.43 3.59 11.08
N ILE A 11 -13.52 3.77 11.83
CA ILE A 11 -13.55 4.53 13.08
C ILE A 11 -13.43 3.56 14.25
N ASP A 12 -12.46 3.82 15.12
CA ASP A 12 -12.25 3.13 16.39
C ASP A 12 -12.66 4.09 17.50
N ASP A 13 -13.94 4.02 17.86
CA ASP A 13 -14.58 4.87 18.86
C ASP A 13 -13.96 4.68 20.25
N GLU A 14 -13.54 3.46 20.59
CA GLU A 14 -12.94 3.12 21.88
C GLU A 14 -11.64 3.88 22.12
N ASN A 15 -10.84 4.07 21.06
CA ASN A 15 -9.56 4.77 21.13
C ASN A 15 -9.62 6.20 20.55
N ASN A 16 -10.81 6.70 20.20
CA ASN A 16 -11.06 8.00 19.58
C ASN A 16 -10.10 8.30 18.41
N ARG A 17 -10.04 7.37 17.45
CA ARG A 17 -9.17 7.45 16.28
C ARG A 17 -9.83 6.90 15.03
N VAL A 18 -9.29 7.29 13.87
CA VAL A 18 -9.73 6.81 12.56
C VAL A 18 -8.54 6.25 11.78
N LEU A 19 -8.71 5.08 11.19
CA LEU A 19 -7.80 4.53 10.21
C LEU A 19 -8.07 5.24 8.89
N ALA A 20 -7.04 5.86 8.33
CA ALA A 20 -7.13 6.53 7.04
C ALA A 20 -6.08 5.98 6.08
N ILE A 21 -6.43 5.93 4.80
CA ILE A 21 -5.54 5.52 3.71
C ILE A 21 -5.43 6.63 2.67
N ALA A 22 -4.28 6.76 2.02
CA ALA A 22 -4.14 7.67 0.89
C ALA A 22 -5.11 7.31 -0.24
N GLN A 23 -5.81 8.33 -0.77
CA GLN A 23 -6.74 8.17 -1.90
C GLN A 23 -6.03 7.75 -3.20
N SER A 24 -4.74 8.03 -3.31
CA SER A 24 -3.90 7.74 -4.47
C SER A 24 -2.54 7.25 -4.00
N CYS A 25 -1.83 6.50 -4.85
CA CYS A 25 -0.48 6.08 -4.54
C CYS A 25 0.45 7.29 -4.52
N VAL A 26 1.26 7.41 -3.47
CA VAL A 26 2.09 8.61 -3.22
C VAL A 26 3.47 8.52 -3.86
N ALA A 27 3.91 7.31 -4.21
CA ALA A 27 5.19 7.03 -4.83
C ALA A 27 5.12 5.73 -5.63
N LEU A 28 6.06 5.58 -6.57
CA LEU A 28 6.39 4.32 -7.24
C LEU A 28 7.80 3.95 -6.81
N MET A 29 7.93 2.92 -5.99
CA MET A 29 9.20 2.52 -5.42
C MET A 29 9.19 1.06 -4.99
N PRO A 30 10.37 0.39 -4.97
CA PRO A 30 10.50 -0.96 -4.48
C PRO A 30 9.97 -1.10 -3.05
N TYR A 31 9.46 -2.28 -2.72
CA TYR A 31 9.18 -2.65 -1.34
C TYR A 31 10.49 -2.69 -0.56
N HIS A 32 11.51 -3.34 -1.10
CA HIS A 32 12.83 -3.42 -0.47
C HIS A 32 13.99 -3.26 -1.46
N LEU A 33 15.02 -2.54 -1.04
CA LEU A 33 16.32 -2.45 -1.69
C LEU A 33 17.39 -3.06 -0.77
N PRO A 34 18.34 -3.87 -1.30
CA PRO A 34 18.59 -4.15 -2.73
C PRO A 34 17.71 -5.25 -3.34
N GLY A 35 16.64 -5.68 -2.66
CA GLY A 35 15.85 -6.85 -3.00
C GLY A 35 16.20 -8.04 -2.10
N GLY A 36 15.67 -9.23 -2.40
CA GLY A 36 15.91 -10.44 -1.62
C GLY A 36 14.95 -10.63 -0.44
N ALA A 37 15.23 -11.62 0.40
CA ALA A 37 14.36 -11.98 1.52
C ALA A 37 14.29 -10.86 2.56
N VAL A 38 13.08 -10.39 2.88
CA VAL A 38 12.86 -9.31 3.85
C VAL A 38 11.49 -9.44 4.52
N ASP A 39 11.38 -8.98 5.77
CA ASP A 39 10.13 -8.85 6.49
C ASP A 39 9.72 -7.36 6.60
N TRP A 40 8.55 -7.07 7.15
CA TRP A 40 8.13 -5.66 7.29
C TRP A 40 9.07 -4.86 8.21
N GLU A 41 9.57 -5.48 9.28
CA GLU A 41 10.44 -4.82 10.26
C GLU A 41 11.71 -4.24 9.63
N HIS A 42 12.36 -5.00 8.76
CA HIS A 42 13.62 -4.64 8.10
C HIS A 42 13.43 -4.00 6.71
N CYS A 43 12.19 -3.79 6.29
CA CYS A 43 11.83 -3.21 4.99
C CYS A 43 12.29 -1.76 4.84
N THR A 44 12.97 -1.44 3.73
CA THR A 44 13.45 -0.07 3.43
C THR A 44 12.30 0.88 3.10
N LEU A 45 11.20 0.38 2.51
CA LEU A 45 10.00 1.20 2.29
C LEU A 45 9.35 1.61 3.63
N ARG A 46 9.30 0.71 4.61
CA ARG A 46 8.84 1.05 5.99
C ARG A 46 9.69 2.17 6.60
N GLN A 47 11.01 2.09 6.45
CA GLN A 47 11.92 3.13 6.94
C GLN A 47 11.63 4.48 6.27
N TRP A 48 11.48 4.50 4.94
CA TRP A 48 11.12 5.72 4.21
C TRP A 48 9.78 6.32 4.65
N LEU A 49 8.75 5.47 4.86
CA LEU A 49 7.43 5.88 5.33
C LEU A 49 7.48 6.57 6.70
N ASN A 50 8.22 6.01 7.64
CA ASN A 50 8.29 6.50 9.03
C ASN A 50 9.32 7.61 9.25
N ASP A 51 10.19 7.86 8.28
CA ASP A 51 11.20 8.91 8.32
C ASP A 51 10.85 10.05 7.34
N SER A 52 11.31 9.96 6.11
CA SER A 52 11.29 11.06 5.15
C SER A 52 9.88 11.40 4.69
N PHE A 53 9.03 10.41 4.44
CA PHE A 53 7.63 10.65 4.08
C PHE A 53 6.83 11.26 5.24
N TYR A 54 6.95 10.70 6.46
CA TYR A 54 6.28 11.26 7.65
C TYR A 54 6.69 12.71 7.92
N ARG A 55 7.98 13.05 7.79
CA ARG A 55 8.46 14.44 7.92
C ARG A 55 7.89 15.37 6.84
N ALA A 56 7.60 14.85 5.66
CA ALA A 56 7.07 15.62 4.54
C ALA A 56 5.54 15.81 4.59
N LEU A 57 4.82 15.11 5.49
CA LEU A 57 3.36 15.27 5.63
C LEU A 57 2.98 16.71 6.02
N PRO A 58 1.84 17.24 5.51
CA PRO A 58 1.29 18.51 5.96
C PRO A 58 1.11 18.53 7.48
N HIS A 59 1.45 19.65 8.12
CA HIS A 59 1.37 19.77 9.58
C HIS A 59 -0.01 19.44 10.14
N THR A 60 -1.08 19.81 9.42
CA THR A 60 -2.48 19.53 9.76
C THR A 60 -2.82 18.05 9.84
N ILE A 61 -2.14 17.21 9.07
CA ILE A 61 -2.26 15.74 9.12
C ILE A 61 -1.31 15.21 10.17
N ARG A 62 -0.02 15.62 10.09
CA ARG A 62 1.06 15.10 10.93
C ARG A 62 0.81 15.27 12.42
N SER A 63 0.18 16.37 12.85
CA SER A 63 -0.15 16.65 14.25
C SER A 63 -1.20 15.71 14.84
N ARG A 64 -1.95 14.99 13.99
CA ARG A 64 -2.99 14.04 14.39
C ARG A 64 -2.54 12.58 14.27
N VAL A 65 -1.40 12.32 13.63
CA VAL A 65 -0.90 10.95 13.44
C VAL A 65 -0.57 10.31 14.77
N LEU A 66 -1.07 9.09 14.96
CA LEU A 66 -0.78 8.26 16.11
C LEU A 66 0.29 7.24 15.75
N GLU A 67 1.16 6.97 16.72
CA GLU A 67 2.10 5.84 16.66
C GLU A 67 1.36 4.59 17.16
N VAL A 68 1.43 3.50 16.40
CA VAL A 68 0.67 2.27 16.67
C VAL A 68 1.55 1.03 16.57
N GLU A 69 1.25 0.02 17.37
CA GLU A 69 1.81 -1.32 17.20
C GLU A 69 1.07 -2.04 16.06
N ASN A 70 1.81 -2.42 15.03
CA ASN A 70 1.36 -3.24 13.92
C ASN A 70 1.82 -4.67 14.13
N ARG A 71 0.87 -5.60 14.15
CA ARG A 71 1.16 -7.03 14.08
C ARG A 71 1.35 -7.43 12.62
N ASN A 72 2.46 -8.12 12.34
CA ASN A 72 2.83 -8.57 11.01
C ASN A 72 2.60 -10.08 10.91
N ALA A 73 1.32 -10.46 10.83
CA ALA A 73 0.92 -11.86 10.75
C ALA A 73 1.54 -12.56 9.54
N ALA A 74 1.73 -13.88 9.66
CA ALA A 74 2.13 -14.69 8.52
C ALA A 74 1.06 -14.66 7.43
N ASN A 75 1.48 -14.77 6.17
CA ASN A 75 0.54 -14.90 5.07
C ASN A 75 -0.26 -16.20 5.23
N ALA A 76 -1.57 -16.11 5.43
CA ALA A 76 -2.43 -17.25 5.73
C ALA A 76 -2.45 -18.33 4.62
N ARG A 77 -2.18 -17.96 3.36
CA ARG A 77 -2.15 -18.91 2.23
C ARG A 77 -0.84 -19.67 2.09
N HIS A 78 0.28 -19.02 2.45
CA HIS A 78 1.62 -19.56 2.19
C HIS A 78 2.41 -19.90 3.46
N GLY A 79 1.97 -19.43 4.62
CA GLY A 79 2.69 -19.57 5.89
C GLY A 79 3.94 -18.69 6.00
N THR A 80 4.23 -17.83 5.02
CA THR A 80 5.38 -16.94 5.02
C THR A 80 5.33 -16.00 6.22
N HIS A 81 6.40 -15.99 7.03
CA HIS A 81 6.48 -15.17 8.23
C HIS A 81 6.51 -13.67 7.89
N GLY A 82 5.67 -12.87 8.54
CA GLY A 82 5.57 -11.42 8.30
C GLY A 82 6.58 -10.56 9.07
N GLY A 83 7.33 -11.17 9.99
CA GLY A 83 8.28 -10.50 10.88
C GLY A 83 7.71 -10.24 12.28
N GLY A 84 8.52 -9.56 13.10
CA GLY A 84 8.12 -9.13 14.43
C GLY A 84 7.07 -8.02 14.41
N PRO A 85 6.41 -7.74 15.55
CA PRO A 85 5.57 -6.55 15.69
C PRO A 85 6.42 -5.28 15.51
N THR A 86 5.84 -4.28 14.84
CA THR A 86 6.50 -2.99 14.60
C THR A 86 5.71 -1.86 15.24
N VAL A 87 6.39 -0.77 15.59
CA VAL A 87 5.73 0.47 16.02
C VAL A 87 5.90 1.50 14.92
N ASP A 88 4.79 1.91 14.30
CA ASP A 88 4.78 2.72 13.09
C ASP A 88 3.82 3.92 13.23
N ARG A 89 4.18 5.04 12.59
CA ARG A 89 3.31 6.21 12.41
C ARG A 89 2.61 6.18 11.05
N VAL A 90 3.32 5.65 10.06
CA VAL A 90 2.82 5.45 8.70
C VAL A 90 3.19 4.04 8.28
N PHE A 91 2.22 3.30 7.74
CA PHE A 91 2.40 1.90 7.36
C PHE A 91 1.64 1.60 6.06
N LEU A 92 1.77 0.38 5.56
CA LEU A 92 0.90 -0.15 4.50
C LEU A 92 -0.10 -1.10 5.14
N LEU A 93 -1.31 -1.20 4.60
CA LEU A 93 -2.28 -2.18 5.11
C LEU A 93 -1.73 -3.62 5.02
N SER A 94 -2.16 -4.49 5.93
CA SER A 94 -1.94 -5.94 5.82
C SER A 94 -3.02 -6.59 4.97
N ILE A 95 -2.82 -7.86 4.59
CA ILE A 95 -3.87 -8.70 3.99
C ILE A 95 -5.12 -8.70 4.88
N ASP A 96 -4.96 -9.00 6.17
CA ASP A 96 -6.06 -9.07 7.13
C ASP A 96 -6.84 -7.76 7.24
N GLU A 97 -6.16 -6.61 7.19
CA GLU A 97 -6.82 -5.30 7.23
C GLU A 97 -7.55 -4.98 5.93
N VAL A 98 -6.99 -5.37 4.77
CA VAL A 98 -7.70 -5.22 3.50
C VAL A 98 -8.97 -6.06 3.49
N GLU A 99 -8.88 -7.34 3.88
CA GLU A 99 -10.03 -8.24 3.95
C GLU A 99 -11.09 -7.78 4.95
N ARG A 100 -10.64 -7.25 6.11
CA ARG A 100 -11.54 -6.78 7.16
C ARG A 100 -12.26 -5.49 6.80
N TYR A 101 -11.56 -4.53 6.21
CA TYR A 101 -12.10 -3.19 5.99
C TYR A 101 -12.61 -2.95 4.58
N PHE A 102 -12.28 -3.82 3.63
CA PHE A 102 -12.78 -3.79 2.26
C PHE A 102 -13.36 -5.16 1.86
N PRO A 103 -14.40 -5.64 2.58
CA PRO A 103 -15.00 -6.92 2.26
C PRO A 103 -15.57 -6.90 0.84
N ALA A 104 -15.54 -8.07 0.19
CA ALA A 104 -16.19 -8.22 -1.10
C ALA A 104 -17.67 -7.82 -0.99
N PRO A 105 -18.18 -7.01 -1.92
CA PRO A 105 -19.56 -6.57 -1.89
C PRO A 105 -20.50 -7.78 -2.00
N ALA A 106 -21.49 -7.87 -1.10
CA ALA A 106 -22.57 -8.81 -1.28
C ALA A 106 -23.46 -8.31 -2.44
N PRO A 107 -23.85 -9.18 -3.39
CA PRO A 107 -24.80 -8.78 -4.43
C PRO A 107 -26.10 -8.35 -3.76
N PHE A 108 -26.58 -7.16 -4.09
CA PHE A 108 -27.89 -6.66 -3.65
C PHE A 108 -28.80 -6.60 -4.88
N ASP A 109 -29.93 -7.30 -4.83
CA ASP A 109 -30.94 -7.37 -5.90
C ASP A 109 -30.41 -7.76 -7.30
N GLY A 110 -29.32 -8.52 -7.37
CA GLY A 110 -28.74 -8.99 -8.64
C GLY A 110 -27.89 -7.95 -9.37
N GLU A 111 -27.75 -6.74 -8.82
CA GLU A 111 -26.86 -5.70 -9.34
C GLU A 111 -25.45 -5.85 -8.72
N PRO A 112 -24.38 -5.74 -9.52
CA PRO A 112 -23.02 -5.78 -9.00
C PRO A 112 -22.78 -4.51 -8.15
N ALA A 113 -22.65 -4.69 -6.83
CA ALA A 113 -22.20 -3.63 -5.94
C ALA A 113 -20.70 -3.36 -6.17
N LEU A 114 -20.34 -2.09 -6.33
CA LEU A 114 -18.95 -1.68 -6.52
C LEU A 114 -18.19 -1.84 -5.19
N SER A 115 -17.06 -2.56 -5.17
CA SER A 115 -16.29 -2.72 -3.94
C SER A 115 -15.72 -1.37 -3.47
N ASP A 116 -15.64 -1.17 -2.16
CA ASP A 116 -15.00 0.03 -1.60
C ASP A 116 -13.51 0.10 -1.96
N LEU A 117 -12.88 -1.06 -2.17
CA LEU A 117 -11.52 -1.17 -2.71
C LEU A 117 -11.43 -0.63 -4.14
N LYS A 118 -12.48 -0.82 -4.96
CA LYS A 118 -12.58 -0.24 -6.30
C LYS A 118 -12.70 1.27 -6.25
N ARG A 119 -13.40 1.86 -5.28
CA ARG A 119 -13.42 3.33 -5.08
C ARG A 119 -12.04 3.90 -4.78
N LEU A 120 -11.12 3.08 -4.28
CA LEU A 120 -9.73 3.41 -4.00
C LEU A 120 -8.79 3.20 -5.20
N HIS A 121 -9.25 3.32 -6.46
CA HIS A 121 -8.42 3.20 -7.68
C HIS A 121 -6.95 3.64 -7.52
N ALA A 122 -5.98 2.82 -7.96
CA ALA A 122 -4.57 3.18 -7.95
C ALA A 122 -4.19 4.11 -9.10
N PHE A 123 -4.53 5.37 -8.92
CA PHE A 123 -3.92 6.44 -9.70
C PHE A 123 -2.61 6.86 -9.04
N TRP A 124 -1.55 6.97 -9.84
CA TRP A 124 -0.40 7.79 -9.50
C TRP A 124 -0.59 9.14 -10.17
N ARG A 125 -0.62 10.22 -9.38
CA ARG A 125 -0.70 11.59 -9.91
C ARG A 125 0.67 12.24 -9.81
N ALA A 126 1.47 12.12 -10.86
CA ALA A 126 2.60 13.01 -11.09
C ALA A 126 2.38 13.80 -12.38
N GLY A 127 2.03 15.07 -12.24
CA GLY A 127 1.82 15.97 -13.37
C GLY A 127 0.50 15.75 -14.10
N PHE A 128 0.54 15.85 -15.43
CA PHE A 128 -0.63 15.94 -16.33
C PHE A 128 -1.16 14.60 -16.87
N GLN A 129 -0.66 13.46 -16.38
CA GLN A 129 -1.14 12.14 -16.82
C GLN A 129 -1.48 11.28 -15.61
N ASP A 130 -2.78 10.96 -15.47
CA ASP A 130 -3.25 9.94 -14.55
C ASP A 130 -2.81 8.58 -15.10
N ARG A 131 -1.81 7.95 -14.49
CA ARG A 131 -1.42 6.57 -14.84
C ARG A 131 -2.11 5.60 -13.90
N LEU A 132 -2.90 4.70 -14.47
CA LEU A 132 -3.40 3.53 -13.75
C LEU A 132 -2.20 2.63 -13.44
N LEU A 133 -1.97 2.37 -12.16
CA LEU A 133 -1.01 1.37 -11.72
C LEU A 133 -1.67 -0.01 -11.76
N GLY A 134 -0.90 -1.06 -12.04
CA GLY A 134 -1.40 -2.43 -11.93
C GLY A 134 -1.63 -2.84 -10.47
N TRP A 135 -0.74 -2.41 -9.56
CA TRP A 135 -0.72 -2.90 -8.18
C TRP A 135 -0.24 -1.85 -7.16
N TRP A 136 -0.54 -2.08 -5.88
CA TRP A 136 0.08 -1.38 -4.76
C TRP A 136 0.42 -2.33 -3.61
N TRP A 137 1.44 -1.96 -2.84
CA TRP A 137 2.05 -2.80 -1.82
C TRP A 137 1.21 -2.95 -0.55
N LEU A 138 1.18 -4.16 0.00
CA LEU A 138 0.80 -4.46 1.39
C LEU A 138 2.06 -4.72 2.22
N ARG A 139 1.97 -4.55 3.54
CA ARG A 139 3.08 -4.92 4.45
C ARG A 139 3.20 -6.43 4.69
N SER A 140 2.16 -7.18 4.33
CA SER A 140 2.16 -8.64 4.46
C SER A 140 3.11 -9.28 3.46
N PRO A 141 3.80 -10.37 3.83
CA PRO A 141 4.65 -11.09 2.90
C PRO A 141 3.83 -11.82 1.84
N GLY A 142 4.45 -12.13 0.71
CA GLY A 142 3.88 -12.92 -0.37
C GLY A 142 4.10 -14.43 -0.19
N GLN A 143 4.27 -15.13 -1.31
CA GLN A 143 4.50 -16.59 -1.35
C GLN A 143 5.77 -17.06 -0.63
N ASP A 144 6.78 -16.19 -0.58
CA ASP A 144 8.01 -16.37 0.20
C ASP A 144 8.60 -14.99 0.56
N PRO A 145 9.63 -14.90 1.42
CA PRO A 145 10.13 -13.61 1.92
C PRO A 145 10.71 -12.66 0.85
N ARG A 146 10.90 -13.11 -0.39
CA ARG A 146 11.33 -12.26 -1.52
C ARG A 146 10.16 -11.58 -2.22
N PHE A 147 8.93 -11.90 -1.83
CA PHE A 147 7.71 -11.34 -2.37
C PHE A 147 6.94 -10.61 -1.28
N ALA A 148 6.32 -9.49 -1.63
CA ALA A 148 5.36 -8.79 -0.77
C ALA A 148 3.97 -8.84 -1.40
N ALA A 149 2.95 -9.08 -0.58
CA ALA A 149 1.58 -9.11 -1.06
C ALA A 149 1.17 -7.75 -1.62
N THR A 150 0.23 -7.76 -2.57
CA THR A 150 -0.23 -6.54 -3.24
C THR A 150 -1.74 -6.55 -3.38
N VAL A 151 -2.33 -5.40 -3.69
CA VAL A 151 -3.69 -5.32 -4.20
C VAL A 151 -3.65 -4.96 -5.68
N SER A 152 -4.34 -5.75 -6.50
CA SER A 152 -4.58 -5.42 -7.91
C SER A 152 -5.44 -4.17 -8.01
N SER A 153 -5.18 -3.35 -9.02
CA SER A 153 -5.91 -2.12 -9.29
C SER A 153 -6.63 -2.15 -10.64
N THR A 154 -6.59 -3.29 -11.34
CA THR A 154 -7.30 -3.53 -12.60
C THR A 154 -8.59 -4.31 -12.35
N ASP A 155 -9.62 -4.03 -13.16
CA ASP A 155 -10.95 -4.65 -13.13
C ASP A 155 -11.65 -4.59 -11.77
N GLU A 156 -11.52 -5.65 -10.97
CA GLU A 156 -11.99 -5.77 -9.59
C GLU A 156 -10.78 -5.92 -8.67
N PRO A 157 -10.42 -4.87 -7.91
CA PRO A 157 -9.32 -4.92 -6.97
C PRO A 157 -9.45 -6.06 -5.98
N THR A 158 -8.40 -6.86 -5.88
CA THR A 158 -8.31 -8.03 -5.00
C THR A 158 -6.90 -8.14 -4.45
N VAL A 159 -6.79 -8.79 -3.28
CA VAL A 159 -5.49 -9.15 -2.70
C VAL A 159 -4.83 -10.23 -3.58
N CYS A 160 -3.59 -9.98 -3.99
CA CYS A 160 -2.67 -10.97 -4.52
C CYS A 160 -1.77 -11.46 -3.38
N TYR A 161 -1.97 -12.71 -2.98
CA TYR A 161 -1.33 -13.32 -1.82
C TYR A 161 0.05 -13.88 -2.17
N GLU A 162 0.25 -14.22 -3.43
CA GLU A 162 1.53 -14.61 -3.99
C GLU A 162 2.50 -13.42 -3.94
N GLY A 163 1.97 -12.22 -4.19
CA GLY A 163 2.70 -10.97 -4.14
C GLY A 163 3.60 -10.74 -5.36
N HIS A 164 4.35 -9.64 -5.29
CA HIS A 164 5.35 -9.28 -6.30
C HIS A 164 6.74 -9.25 -5.68
N ASP A 165 7.77 -9.48 -6.49
CA ASP A 165 9.17 -9.40 -6.06
C ASP A 165 9.42 -8.06 -5.39
N VAL A 166 10.01 -8.07 -4.19
CA VAL A 166 10.17 -6.87 -3.36
C VAL A 166 11.03 -5.79 -4.01
N HIS A 167 11.89 -6.14 -4.97
CA HIS A 167 12.66 -5.19 -5.75
C HIS A 167 11.79 -4.47 -6.80
N GLY A 168 10.67 -5.09 -7.22
CA GLY A 168 9.63 -4.46 -8.02
C GLY A 168 9.95 -4.29 -9.51
N GLN A 169 10.88 -5.09 -10.06
CA GLN A 169 11.18 -5.09 -11.49
C GLN A 169 10.11 -5.85 -12.28
N MET A 170 9.52 -5.19 -13.29
CA MET A 170 8.75 -5.88 -14.33
C MET A 170 9.73 -6.67 -15.21
N GLU A 171 9.59 -8.00 -15.26
CA GLU A 171 10.24 -8.79 -16.31
C GLU A 171 9.64 -8.40 -17.67
N GLY A 172 10.47 -8.06 -18.65
CA GLY A 172 10.04 -7.95 -20.05
C GLY A 172 9.46 -6.61 -20.51
N ALA A 173 9.69 -5.48 -19.82
CA ALA A 173 9.43 -4.17 -20.43
C ALA A 173 10.45 -3.94 -21.57
N GLU A 174 10.09 -4.35 -22.79
CA GLU A 174 10.67 -3.77 -24.01
C GLU A 174 10.64 -2.25 -23.84
N GLU A 175 11.74 -1.60 -24.19
CA GLU A 175 11.92 -0.16 -24.07
C GLU A 175 10.88 0.57 -24.94
N GLU A 176 9.66 0.75 -24.42
CA GLU A 176 8.70 1.68 -25.01
C GLU A 176 9.34 3.07 -24.92
N GLN A 177 9.77 3.57 -26.07
CA GLN A 177 10.55 4.80 -26.25
C GLN A 177 9.88 6.06 -25.65
N ASP A 178 8.60 5.98 -25.28
CA ASP A 178 7.85 7.06 -24.62
C ASP A 178 8.01 7.09 -23.08
N MET A 179 8.71 6.12 -22.47
CA MET A 179 8.90 6.04 -21.00
C MET A 179 10.15 6.76 -20.47
N LEU A 180 10.87 7.49 -21.34
CA LEU A 180 12.14 8.19 -21.03
C LEU A 180 12.04 9.38 -20.06
N GLY A 181 10.85 9.67 -19.52
CA GLY A 181 10.60 10.78 -18.60
C GLY A 181 10.39 10.42 -17.13
N ALA A 182 10.37 9.14 -16.75
CA ALA A 182 10.18 8.75 -15.35
C ALA A 182 11.49 8.94 -14.55
N PRO A 183 11.48 9.60 -13.38
CA PRO A 183 12.69 9.90 -12.59
C PRO A 183 13.45 8.66 -12.09
N PHE A 184 12.86 7.47 -12.25
CA PHE A 184 13.48 6.19 -11.94
C PHE A 184 13.26 5.27 -13.14
N GLY A 185 14.30 5.09 -13.95
CA GLY A 185 14.27 4.27 -15.17
C GLY A 185 13.84 2.82 -14.91
N LYS A 186 13.12 2.27 -15.90
CA LYS A 186 12.29 1.03 -15.89
C LYS A 186 11.01 1.17 -15.05
N PRO A 187 9.83 0.72 -15.54
CA PRO A 187 8.57 0.89 -14.82
C PRO A 187 8.59 0.01 -13.56
N PHE A 188 8.74 0.63 -12.39
CA PHE A 188 8.49 -0.02 -11.11
C PHE A 188 7.01 -0.38 -11.02
N ALA A 189 6.72 -1.64 -10.71
CA ALA A 189 5.40 -2.23 -10.92
C ALA A 189 4.32 -1.79 -9.91
N CYS A 190 4.72 -1.34 -8.71
CA CYS A 190 3.81 -1.22 -7.57
C CYS A 190 3.84 0.16 -6.91
N GLY A 191 2.65 0.67 -6.62
CA GLY A 191 2.46 1.92 -5.90
C GLY A 191 2.59 1.79 -4.40
N VAL A 192 3.04 2.86 -3.76
CA VAL A 192 3.03 3.01 -2.30
C VAL A 192 1.74 3.71 -1.90
N ARG A 193 0.92 3.04 -1.09
CA ARG A 193 -0.34 3.59 -0.58
C ARG A 193 -0.34 3.58 0.95
N PRO A 194 0.13 4.67 1.58
CA PRO A 194 0.26 4.73 3.02
C PRO A 194 -1.10 4.77 3.71
N ALA A 195 -1.16 4.08 4.85
CA ALA A 195 -2.21 4.14 5.84
C ALA A 195 -1.63 4.69 7.16
N LEU A 196 -2.50 5.32 7.95
CA LEU A 196 -2.17 5.93 9.22
C LEU A 196 -3.39 6.00 10.13
N TRP A 197 -3.17 5.89 11.43
CA TRP A 197 -4.18 6.20 12.43
C TRP A 197 -4.13 7.68 12.79
N LEU A 198 -5.28 8.33 12.77
CA LEU A 198 -5.43 9.75 13.10
C LEU A 198 -6.30 9.90 14.35
N LYS A 199 -5.88 10.75 15.28
CA LYS A 199 -6.72 11.21 16.38
C LYS A 199 -7.94 11.95 15.83
N LEU A 200 -9.13 11.58 16.28
CA LEU A 200 -10.38 12.29 15.99
C LEU A 200 -10.46 13.62 16.76
#